data_AF-A0AAW4W9M4-F1
#
_entry.id   AF-A0AAW4W9M4-F1
#
_cell.length_a   1.000
_cell.length_b   1.000
_cell.length_c   1.000
_cell.angle_alpha   90.00
_cell.angle_beta   90.00
_cell.angle_gamma   90.00
#
_symmetry.space_group_name_H-M   'P 1'
#
loop_
_entity.id
_entity.type
_entity.pdbx_description
1 polymer ?
#
loop_
_entity_poly.entity_id
_entity_poly.type
_entity_poly.pdbx_seq_one_letter_code
_entity_poly.pdbx_strand_id
1 'polypeptide(L)'
;MAGEGRERKKDNDLFYTCSLIDYIARKTKNTRADVVNKLGKQRIDKIYDLADVYHCDNIDRVSDDFIEEAGIKEGDFDNVGDCKYSIPSHWDIGKVYKRLIKMVAADEGIGIIEALIKVYNSFISAKIDDYNSSVYYENPSYIFESYRENKML
;
A
#
# COMPACT_ATOMS: atom_id res chain seq x y z
N MET A 1 21.10 -6.76 -27.67
CA MET A 1 19.96 -5.99 -27.17
C MET A 1 18.77 -6.94 -27.05
N ALA A 2 18.38 -7.31 -25.82
CA ALA A 2 17.19 -8.12 -25.57
C ALA A 2 16.69 -7.86 -24.14
N GLY A 3 15.68 -6.98 -24.01
CA GLY A 3 14.61 -7.13 -23.01
C GLY A 3 14.83 -6.69 -21.55
N GLU A 4 15.48 -5.56 -21.25
CA GLU A 4 15.52 -5.00 -19.88
C GLU A 4 14.30 -4.12 -19.52
N GLY A 5 13.10 -4.47 -20.02
CA GLY A 5 11.94 -3.57 -19.97
C GLY A 5 10.71 -4.05 -19.20
N ARG A 6 10.69 -5.27 -18.65
CA ARG A 6 9.52 -5.76 -17.87
C ARG A 6 9.89 -5.84 -16.40
N GLU A 7 9.20 -5.03 -15.59
CA GLU A 7 9.16 -5.25 -14.14
C GLU A 7 8.82 -6.72 -13.85
N ARG A 8 9.47 -7.29 -12.82
CA ARG A 8 9.18 -8.68 -12.43
C ARG A 8 7.71 -8.76 -12.10
N LYS A 9 7.04 -9.81 -12.58
CA LYS A 9 5.60 -10.05 -12.39
C LYS A 9 5.15 -9.79 -10.93
N LYS A 10 5.84 -10.44 -9.98
CA LYS A 10 5.64 -10.26 -8.53
C LYS A 10 5.78 -8.83 -8.01
N ASP A 11 6.64 -8.02 -8.63
CA ASP A 11 6.78 -6.62 -8.28
C ASP A 11 5.58 -5.80 -8.75
N ASN A 12 5.00 -6.15 -9.90
CA ASN A 12 3.78 -5.53 -10.40
C ASN A 12 2.55 -5.96 -9.57
N ASP A 13 2.51 -7.24 -9.19
CA ASP A 13 1.45 -7.78 -8.34
C ASP A 13 1.41 -7.09 -6.96
N LEU A 14 2.59 -6.87 -6.36
CA LEU A 14 2.73 -6.12 -5.12
C LEU A 14 2.33 -4.65 -5.29
N PHE A 15 2.70 -4.04 -6.41
CA PHE A 15 2.33 -2.67 -6.74
C PHE A 15 0.81 -2.49 -6.79
N TYR A 16 0.11 -3.39 -7.50
CA TYR A 16 -1.35 -3.38 -7.57
C TYR A 16 -1.97 -3.58 -6.21
N THR A 17 -1.49 -4.58 -5.46
CA THR A 17 -1.98 -4.88 -4.11
C THR A 17 -1.90 -3.66 -3.21
N CYS A 18 -0.76 -2.95 -3.19
CA CYS A 18 -0.61 -1.72 -2.42
C CYS A 18 -1.53 -0.60 -2.89
N SER A 19 -1.69 -0.46 -4.21
CA SER A 19 -2.54 0.58 -4.81
C SER A 19 -4.02 0.34 -4.53
N LEU A 20 -4.47 -0.92 -4.51
CA LEU A 20 -5.84 -1.29 -4.16
C LEU A 20 -6.13 -1.04 -2.68
N ILE A 21 -5.20 -1.37 -1.77
CA ILE A 21 -5.32 -1.06 -0.34
C ILE A 21 -5.46 0.46 -0.13
N ASP A 22 -4.62 1.25 -0.79
CA ASP A 22 -4.69 2.71 -0.76
C ASP A 22 -6.04 3.22 -1.27
N TYR A 23 -6.53 2.66 -2.38
CA TYR A 23 -7.81 3.02 -2.96
C TYR A 23 -8.99 2.72 -2.02
N ILE A 24 -9.03 1.51 -1.44
CA ILE A 24 -10.06 1.11 -0.47
C ILE A 24 -10.02 2.02 0.77
N ALA A 25 -8.84 2.35 1.28
CA ALA A 25 -8.67 3.24 2.43
C ALA A 25 -9.28 4.62 2.19
N ARG A 26 -8.99 5.23 1.02
CA ARG A 26 -9.59 6.51 0.64
C ARG A 26 -11.10 6.41 0.41
N LYS A 27 -11.55 5.38 -0.33
CA LYS A 27 -12.97 5.18 -0.66
C LYS A 27 -13.84 4.99 0.58
N THR A 28 -13.30 4.32 1.59
CA THR A 28 -14.01 4.02 2.84
C THR A 28 -13.67 4.96 4.00
N LYS A 29 -12.81 5.96 3.79
CA LYS A 29 -12.33 6.89 4.83
C LYS A 29 -11.76 6.18 6.06
N ASN A 30 -10.91 5.19 5.80
CA ASN A 30 -10.21 4.44 6.84
C ASN A 30 -8.70 4.62 6.70
N THR A 31 -7.97 4.36 7.78
CA THR A 31 -6.51 4.25 7.68
C THR A 31 -6.14 2.98 6.90
N ARG A 32 -5.00 2.99 6.20
CA ARG A 32 -4.53 1.80 5.47
C ARG A 32 -4.25 0.65 6.41
N ALA A 33 -3.80 0.93 7.63
CA ALA A 33 -3.66 -0.04 8.69
C ALA A 33 -5.00 -0.76 9.00
N ASP A 34 -6.08 -0.01 9.18
CA ASP A 34 -7.41 -0.60 9.43
C ASP A 34 -7.87 -1.47 8.25
N VAL A 35 -7.72 -0.97 7.02
CA VAL A 35 -8.07 -1.73 5.80
C VAL A 35 -7.26 -3.04 5.72
N VAL A 36 -5.95 -2.99 5.92
CA VAL A 36 -5.09 -4.19 5.92
C VAL A 36 -5.53 -5.19 6.99
N ASN A 37 -5.86 -4.70 8.18
CA ASN A 37 -6.32 -5.53 9.29
C ASN A 37 -7.71 -6.14 9.02
N LYS A 38 -8.61 -5.41 8.36
CA LYS A 38 -9.95 -5.89 7.97
C LYS A 38 -9.89 -6.91 6.83
N LEU A 39 -9.09 -6.64 5.81
CA LEU A 39 -8.85 -7.59 4.72
C LEU A 39 -8.25 -8.89 5.29
N GLY A 40 -7.25 -8.74 6.17
CA GLY A 40 -6.52 -9.84 6.78
C GLY A 40 -5.63 -10.58 5.77
N LYS A 41 -4.72 -11.42 6.29
CA LYS A 41 -3.71 -12.13 5.48
C LYS A 41 -4.33 -12.89 4.31
N GLN A 42 -5.42 -13.64 4.54
CA GLN A 42 -6.08 -14.46 3.51
C GLN A 42 -6.56 -13.67 2.28
N ARG A 43 -7.19 -12.51 2.48
CA ARG A 43 -7.67 -11.69 1.34
C ARG A 43 -6.52 -10.96 0.67
N ILE A 44 -5.50 -10.54 1.43
CA ILE A 44 -4.31 -9.91 0.87
C ILE A 44 -3.53 -10.91 0.00
N ASP A 45 -3.36 -12.16 0.46
CA ASP A 45 -2.81 -13.25 -0.37
C ASP A 45 -3.64 -13.43 -1.65
N LYS A 46 -4.98 -13.51 -1.55
CA LYS A 46 -5.89 -13.60 -2.72
C LYS A 46 -5.71 -12.43 -3.70
N ILE A 47 -5.60 -11.20 -3.22
CA ILE A 47 -5.36 -10.01 -4.05
C ILE A 47 -4.02 -10.12 -4.76
N TYR A 48 -2.97 -10.48 -4.03
CA TYR A 48 -1.62 -10.57 -4.55
C TYR A 48 -1.47 -11.70 -5.59
N ASP A 49 -2.02 -12.88 -5.33
CA ASP A 49 -1.94 -14.03 -6.24
C ASP A 49 -2.76 -13.83 -7.53
N LEU A 50 -3.85 -13.05 -7.47
CA LEU A 50 -4.74 -12.78 -8.60
C LEU A 50 -4.56 -11.38 -9.20
N ALA A 51 -3.48 -10.68 -8.85
CA ALA A 51 -3.26 -9.30 -9.28
C ALA A 51 -3.29 -9.15 -10.81
N ASP A 52 -2.73 -10.08 -11.59
CA ASP A 52 -2.80 -10.02 -13.06
C ASP A 52 -4.23 -10.02 -13.61
N VAL A 53 -5.14 -10.72 -12.95
CA VAL A 53 -6.55 -10.79 -13.36
C VAL A 53 -7.21 -9.45 -13.05
N TYR A 54 -7.03 -8.97 -11.82
CA TYR A 54 -7.62 -7.71 -11.37
C TYR A 54 -7.03 -6.47 -12.07
N HIS A 55 -5.81 -6.56 -12.61
CA HIS A 55 -5.22 -5.51 -13.45
C HIS A 55 -6.03 -5.22 -14.72
N CYS A 56 -6.78 -6.20 -15.24
CA CYS A 56 -7.65 -6.03 -16.40
C CYS A 56 -9.04 -5.50 -16.02
N ASP A 57 -9.39 -5.54 -14.74
CA ASP A 57 -10.68 -5.07 -14.23
C ASP A 57 -10.60 -3.61 -13.75
N ASN A 58 -11.78 -3.01 -13.57
CA ASN A 58 -11.88 -1.69 -12.98
C ASN A 58 -11.59 -1.77 -11.48
N ILE A 59 -10.56 -1.04 -11.01
CA ILE A 59 -10.17 -0.99 -9.60
C ILE A 59 -11.33 -0.60 -8.67
N ASP A 60 -12.26 0.22 -9.14
CA ASP A 60 -13.45 0.65 -8.38
C ASP A 60 -14.35 -0.55 -8.06
N ARG A 61 -14.63 -1.38 -9.07
CA ARG A 61 -15.40 -2.62 -8.90
C ARG A 61 -14.68 -3.60 -7.99
N VAL A 62 -13.40 -3.87 -8.25
CA VAL A 62 -12.59 -4.78 -7.44
C VAL A 62 -12.56 -4.31 -5.98
N SER A 63 -12.46 -3.00 -5.75
CA SER A 63 -12.50 -2.44 -4.40
C SER A 63 -13.83 -2.71 -3.70
N ASP A 64 -14.97 -2.58 -4.37
CA ASP A 64 -16.29 -2.84 -3.79
C ASP A 64 -16.46 -4.31 -3.39
N ASP A 65 -16.01 -5.25 -4.24
CA ASP A 65 -16.03 -6.68 -3.93
C ASP A 65 -15.27 -6.96 -2.61
N PHE A 66 -14.05 -6.42 -2.46
CA PHE A 66 -13.26 -6.64 -1.25
C PHE A 66 -13.76 -5.87 -0.02
N ILE A 67 -14.37 -4.69 -0.21
CA ILE A 67 -15.01 -3.93 0.87
C ILE A 67 -16.17 -4.73 1.45
N GLU A 68 -17.03 -5.29 0.60
CA GLU A 68 -18.16 -6.12 1.02
C GLU A 68 -17.68 -7.44 1.64
N GLU A 69 -16.77 -8.16 0.98
CA GLU A 69 -16.23 -9.44 1.47
C GLU A 69 -15.54 -9.30 2.84
N ALA A 70 -14.88 -8.17 3.11
CA ALA A 70 -14.21 -7.89 4.38
C ALA A 70 -15.08 -7.17 5.42
N GLY A 71 -16.29 -6.74 5.04
CA GLY A 71 -17.19 -5.98 5.91
C GLY A 71 -16.57 -4.65 6.36
N ILE A 72 -15.82 -3.99 5.47
CA ILE A 72 -15.24 -2.67 5.73
C ILE A 72 -16.38 -1.65 5.70
N LYS A 73 -16.51 -0.88 6.78
CA LYS A 73 -17.52 0.17 6.90
C LYS A 73 -16.88 1.52 6.62
N GLU A 74 -17.72 2.50 6.30
CA GLU A 74 -17.27 3.90 6.21
C GLU A 74 -16.72 4.35 7.58
N GLY A 75 -15.50 4.90 7.55
CA GLY A 75 -14.83 5.51 8.69
C GLY A 75 -14.90 7.04 8.64
N ASP A 76 -14.07 7.68 9.46
CA ASP A 76 -14.01 9.15 9.61
C ASP A 76 -12.62 9.72 9.24
N PHE A 77 -11.73 8.89 8.69
CA PHE A 77 -10.38 9.30 8.31
C PHE A 77 -10.36 9.87 6.88
N ASP A 78 -10.51 11.19 6.76
CA ASP A 78 -10.51 11.88 5.46
C ASP A 78 -9.18 12.60 5.17
N ASN A 79 -8.12 11.83 4.92
CA ASN A 79 -6.82 12.39 4.56
C ASN A 79 -6.77 13.05 3.16
N VAL A 80 -7.83 12.90 2.36
CA VAL A 80 -7.98 13.49 1.02
C VAL A 80 -8.68 14.85 1.12
N GLY A 81 -9.75 14.95 1.91
CA GLY A 81 -10.52 16.18 2.13
C GLY A 81 -9.76 17.25 2.93
N ASP A 82 -8.89 16.85 3.85
CA ASP A 82 -8.09 17.76 4.70
C ASP A 82 -6.79 18.26 4.04
N CYS A 83 -6.47 17.82 2.82
CA CYS A 83 -5.20 18.11 2.18
C CYS A 83 -5.20 19.49 1.48
N LYS A 84 -4.24 20.35 1.85
CA LYS A 84 -4.09 21.71 1.26
C LYS A 84 -3.29 21.72 -0.05
N TYR A 85 -2.75 20.57 -0.47
CA TYR A 85 -1.85 20.41 -1.61
C TYR A 85 -2.35 19.34 -2.60
N SER A 86 -1.65 19.23 -3.73
CA SER A 86 -1.88 18.22 -4.75
C SER A 86 -1.82 16.81 -4.16
N ILE A 87 -2.97 16.13 -4.15
CA ILE A 87 -3.11 14.81 -3.54
C ILE A 87 -2.44 13.77 -4.47
N PRO A 88 -1.47 12.97 -3.97
CA PRO A 88 -0.84 11.94 -4.78
C PRO A 88 -1.87 10.88 -5.18
N SER A 89 -1.71 10.30 -6.38
CA SER A 89 -2.59 9.21 -6.80
C SER A 89 -2.37 7.96 -5.96
N HIS A 90 -3.36 7.07 -5.91
CA HIS A 90 -3.22 5.78 -5.23
C HIS A 90 -2.10 4.92 -5.83
N TRP A 91 -1.81 5.10 -7.13
CA TRP A 91 -0.66 4.50 -7.79
C TRP A 91 0.67 5.05 -7.26
N ASP A 92 0.79 6.36 -7.04
CA ASP A 92 2.06 6.93 -6.55
C ASP A 92 2.39 6.43 -5.14
N ILE A 93 1.37 6.40 -4.27
CA ILE A 93 1.51 5.82 -2.93
C ILE A 93 1.79 4.32 -2.98
N GLY A 94 1.12 3.59 -3.89
CA GLY A 94 1.39 2.18 -4.13
C GLY A 94 2.86 1.88 -4.48
N LYS A 95 3.53 2.76 -5.25
CA LYS A 95 4.97 2.63 -5.54
C LYS A 95 5.84 2.79 -4.29
N VAL A 96 5.50 3.74 -3.41
CA VAL A 96 6.24 3.99 -2.16
C VAL A 96 6.16 2.76 -1.25
N TYR A 97 4.95 2.27 -0.98
CA TYR A 97 4.76 1.08 -0.14
C TYR A 97 5.42 -0.16 -0.73
N LYS A 98 5.28 -0.41 -2.03
CA LYS A 98 5.97 -1.53 -2.69
C LYS A 98 7.47 -1.51 -2.44
N ARG A 99 8.12 -0.36 -2.62
CA ARG A 99 9.57 -0.24 -2.44
C ARG A 99 9.96 -0.54 -1.00
N LEU A 100 9.23 0.04 -0.04
CA LEU A 100 9.46 -0.17 1.38
C LEU A 100 9.28 -1.63 1.78
N ILE A 101 8.16 -2.25 1.40
CA ILE A 101 7.85 -3.67 1.71
C ILE A 101 8.93 -4.60 1.16
N LYS A 102 9.42 -4.35 -0.06
CA LYS A 102 10.52 -5.15 -0.62
C LYS A 102 11.81 -5.05 0.18
N MET A 103 12.16 -3.85 0.64
CA MET A 103 13.36 -3.65 1.46
C MET A 103 13.21 -4.35 2.81
N VAL A 104 12.05 -4.21 3.46
CA VAL A 104 11.74 -4.89 4.74
C VAL A 104 11.74 -6.41 4.61
N ALA A 105 11.13 -6.96 3.56
CA ALA A 105 11.12 -8.40 3.31
C ALA A 105 12.54 -8.95 3.09
N ALA A 106 13.39 -8.21 2.38
CA ALA A 106 14.77 -8.61 2.12
C ALA A 106 15.66 -8.51 3.37
N ASP A 107 15.50 -7.46 4.18
CA ASP A 107 16.28 -7.22 5.40
C ASP A 107 15.94 -8.22 6.52
N GLU A 108 14.64 -8.47 6.73
CA GLU A 108 14.18 -9.37 7.79
C GLU A 108 14.09 -10.84 7.34
N GLY A 109 14.22 -11.12 6.05
CA GLY A 109 14.13 -12.49 5.51
C GLY A 109 12.72 -13.11 5.60
N ILE A 110 11.67 -12.27 5.57
CA ILE A 110 10.27 -12.68 5.72
C ILE A 110 9.51 -12.67 4.38
N GLY A 111 8.32 -13.28 4.35
CA GLY A 111 7.46 -13.25 3.18
C GLY A 111 6.94 -11.84 2.83
N ILE A 112 6.66 -11.59 1.54
CA ILE A 112 6.16 -10.29 1.05
C ILE A 112 4.86 -9.88 1.76
N ILE A 113 3.93 -10.80 1.95
CA ILE A 113 2.65 -10.51 2.61
C ILE A 113 2.84 -10.21 4.10
N GLU A 114 3.80 -10.88 4.74
CA GLU A 114 4.13 -10.62 6.15
C GLU A 114 4.79 -9.26 6.32
N ALA A 115 5.73 -8.90 5.44
CA ALA A 115 6.32 -7.57 5.37
C ALA A 115 5.27 -6.49 5.08
N LEU A 116 4.31 -6.75 4.19
CA LEU A 116 3.21 -5.84 3.89
C LEU A 116 2.41 -5.53 5.15
N ILE A 117 1.91 -6.55 5.84
CA ILE A 117 1.11 -6.38 7.06
C ILE A 117 1.91 -5.61 8.12
N LYS A 118 3.21 -5.93 8.26
CA LYS A 118 4.10 -5.27 9.23
C LYS A 118 4.31 -3.78 8.90
N VAL A 119 4.58 -3.45 7.64
CA VAL A 119 4.80 -2.06 7.20
C VAL A 119 3.54 -1.22 7.40
N TYR A 120 2.37 -1.71 6.97
CA TYR A 120 1.11 -0.96 7.14
C TYR A 120 0.69 -0.77 8.60
N ASN A 121 1.08 -1.67 9.50
CA ASN A 121 0.83 -1.53 10.94
C ASN A 121 1.94 -0.77 11.70
N SER A 122 2.93 -0.22 11.00
CA SER A 122 4.03 0.52 11.62
C SER A 122 3.80 2.03 11.59
N PHE A 123 4.55 2.76 12.42
CA PHE A 123 4.43 4.22 12.52
C PHE A 123 4.69 4.95 11.19
N ILE A 124 5.51 4.36 10.30
CA ILE A 124 5.87 4.97 9.01
C ILE A 124 4.65 5.08 8.10
N SER A 125 3.68 4.16 8.22
CA SER A 125 2.46 4.19 7.42
C SER A 125 1.67 5.49 7.68
N ALA A 126 1.51 5.87 8.94
CA ALA A 126 0.88 7.14 9.30
C ALA A 126 1.62 8.37 8.79
N LYS A 127 2.95 8.28 8.58
CA LYS A 127 3.76 9.37 8.01
C LYS A 127 3.67 9.44 6.49
N ILE A 128 3.62 8.30 5.81
CA ILE A 128 3.42 8.23 4.36
C ILE A 128 1.99 8.68 3.99
N ASP A 129 1.02 8.38 4.87
CA ASP A 129 -0.39 8.68 4.67
C ASP A 129 -0.77 10.15 4.97
N ASP A 130 0.16 10.90 5.59
CA ASP A 130 0.03 12.34 5.81
C ASP A 130 0.42 13.11 4.55
N TYR A 131 -0.57 13.43 3.72
CA TYR A 131 -0.36 14.16 2.47
C TYR A 131 0.00 15.63 2.64
N ASN A 132 -0.02 16.15 3.88
CA ASN A 132 0.54 17.46 4.18
C ASN A 132 2.06 17.40 4.46
N SER A 133 2.65 16.19 4.50
CA SER A 133 4.07 15.95 4.70
C SER A 133 4.77 15.57 3.39
N SER A 134 6.06 15.88 3.26
CA SER A 134 6.87 15.47 2.09
C SER A 134 7.34 14.01 2.15
N VAL A 135 6.98 13.25 3.19
CA VAL A 135 7.52 11.90 3.45
C VAL A 135 7.41 10.97 2.23
N TYR A 136 6.30 11.02 1.50
CA TYR A 136 6.10 10.16 0.32
C TYR A 136 6.90 10.61 -0.92
N TYR A 137 7.52 11.80 -0.89
CA TYR A 137 8.51 12.25 -1.87
C TYR A 137 9.96 11.93 -1.47
N GLU A 138 10.19 11.50 -0.23
CA GLU A 138 11.53 11.20 0.28
C GLU A 138 12.15 9.98 -0.40
N ASN A 139 13.47 9.87 -0.27
CA ASN A 139 14.21 8.75 -0.81
C ASN A 139 13.74 7.42 -0.17
N PRO A 140 13.51 6.33 -0.95
CA PRO A 140 13.14 5.04 -0.40
C PRO A 140 14.07 4.55 0.72
N SER A 141 15.38 4.75 0.60
CA SER A 141 16.35 4.40 1.63
C SER A 141 16.14 5.20 2.92
N TYR A 142 15.79 6.49 2.82
CA TYR A 142 15.49 7.31 4.00
C TYR A 142 14.22 6.81 4.72
N ILE A 143 13.17 6.48 3.97
CA ILE A 143 11.93 5.92 4.52
C ILE A 143 12.20 4.56 5.20
N PHE A 144 13.03 3.73 4.57
CA PHE A 144 13.42 2.43 5.11
C PHE A 144 14.27 2.52 6.38
N GLU A 145 15.29 3.38 6.40
CA GLU A 145 16.10 3.60 7.61
C GLU A 145 15.25 4.21 8.73
N SER A 146 14.33 5.13 8.41
CA SER A 146 13.37 5.65 9.39
C SER A 146 12.47 4.54 9.96
N TYR A 147 11.98 3.63 9.11
CA TYR A 147 11.23 2.45 9.54
C TYR A 147 12.05 1.56 10.50
N ARG A 148 13.32 1.27 10.16
CA ARG A 148 14.21 0.44 10.98
C ARG A 148 14.53 1.07 12.34
N GLU A 149 14.79 2.37 12.35
CA GLU A 149 15.11 3.14 13.56
C GLU A 149 13.87 3.48 14.42
N ASN A 150 12.67 3.13 13.94
CA ASN A 150 11.39 3.44 14.58
C ASN A 150 11.18 4.94 14.89
N LYS A 151 11.77 5.83 14.08
CA LYS A 151 11.66 7.29 14.16
C LYS A 151 11.95 7.94 12.80
N MET A 152 11.43 9.14 12.56
CA MET A 152 11.85 9.95 11.41
C MET A 152 13.27 10.48 11.64
N LEU A 153 14.15 10.33 10.65
CA LEU A 153 15.58 10.74 10.71
C LEU A 153 15.83 12.20 10.32
#